data_AF-A0A1H3Y498-F1
#
_entry.id   AF-A0A1H3Y498-F1
#
_cell.length_a   1.000
_cell.length_b   1.000
_cell.length_c   1.000
_cell.angle_alpha   90.00
_cell.angle_beta   90.00
_cell.angle_gamma   90.00
#
_symmetry.space_group_name_H-M   'P 1'
#
loop_
_entity.id
_entity.type
_entity.pdbx_description
1 polymer ?
#
loop_
_entity_poly.entity_id
_entity_poly.type
_entity_poly.pdbx_seq_one_letter_code
_entity_poly.pdbx_strand_id
1 'polypeptide(L)'
;MNEHDHESATASRRDYLRATGAAAAASVAGLAGCMGGAEAATGTLATRVSDQPGDIGDFESCVVTIAGYWVKPESDEESDATATETESDSESTETPDESDARQYHELESPQEADLVELQGDRSALIGEQELETGTYAFLQLDVTGVEATLADGGDATVDTPGNAPLQFKQSFDIRENTRTQFTADFTPVKRGQSGSYLLKPVAQETTVSYESIEATSTGTANETATSE
;
A
#
# COMPACT_ATOMS: atom_id res chain seq x y z
N MET A 1 35.86 -49.59 -31.81
CA MET A 1 36.34 -48.27 -32.25
C MET A 1 35.16 -47.32 -32.18
N ASN A 2 35.27 -46.33 -31.31
CA ASN A 2 34.32 -45.23 -31.16
C ASN A 2 34.71 -44.09 -32.12
N GLU A 3 33.83 -43.08 -32.18
CA GLU A 3 33.94 -41.75 -32.83
C GLU A 3 33.30 -41.64 -34.22
N HIS A 4 32.19 -40.89 -34.30
CA HIS A 4 32.21 -39.49 -34.71
C HIS A 4 30.84 -38.81 -34.53
N ASP A 5 30.87 -37.62 -33.93
CA ASP A 5 29.81 -36.61 -33.84
C ASP A 5 29.24 -36.18 -35.21
N HIS A 6 27.97 -35.77 -35.23
CA HIS A 6 27.56 -34.57 -35.98
C HIS A 6 26.22 -33.97 -35.50
N GLU A 7 26.22 -32.64 -35.49
CA GLU A 7 25.27 -31.68 -34.96
C GLU A 7 23.95 -31.51 -35.74
N SER A 8 22.98 -30.94 -35.01
CA SER A 8 22.06 -29.84 -35.37
C SER A 8 20.84 -30.04 -36.31
N ALA A 9 19.75 -29.43 -35.81
CA ALA A 9 18.76 -28.60 -36.52
C ALA A 9 17.36 -29.16 -36.87
N THR A 10 16.40 -28.63 -36.10
CA THR A 10 15.13 -28.00 -36.52
C THR A 10 13.93 -28.89 -36.86
N ALA A 11 12.98 -28.90 -35.91
CA ALA A 11 11.60 -29.27 -36.14
C ALA A 11 10.89 -28.20 -36.99
N SER A 12 10.30 -28.61 -38.12
CA SER A 12 9.33 -27.82 -38.86
C SER A 12 8.00 -28.57 -38.85
N ARG A 13 7.07 -28.11 -37.99
CA ARG A 13 5.65 -28.50 -37.99
C ARG A 13 4.82 -27.31 -38.48
N ARG A 14 5.01 -26.94 -39.74
CA ARG A 14 4.12 -26.00 -40.43
C ARG A 14 3.06 -26.80 -41.17
N ASP A 15 1.98 -27.08 -40.47
CA ASP A 15 0.72 -27.48 -41.08
C ASP A 15 -0.42 -26.84 -40.27
N TYR A 16 -1.50 -26.52 -40.96
CA TYR A 16 -2.74 -25.94 -40.43
C TYR A 16 -2.71 -24.47 -39.98
N LEU A 17 -3.04 -23.57 -40.91
CA LEU A 17 -4.40 -23.00 -41.02
C LEU A 17 -4.39 -21.83 -42.02
N ARG A 18 -4.71 -22.16 -43.27
CA ARG A 18 -5.15 -21.18 -44.27
C ARG A 18 -6.67 -21.07 -44.15
N ALA A 19 -7.17 -20.12 -43.37
CA ALA A 19 -8.59 -19.78 -43.32
C ALA A 19 -8.79 -18.40 -43.96
N THR A 20 -9.10 -18.42 -45.24
CA THR A 20 -9.73 -17.36 -46.02
C THR A 20 -11.03 -16.90 -45.36
N GLY A 21 -11.24 -15.59 -45.24
CA GLY A 21 -12.54 -15.05 -44.86
C GLY A 21 -12.56 -13.54 -44.60
N ALA A 22 -12.34 -12.74 -45.63
CA ALA A 22 -12.71 -11.33 -45.59
C ALA A 22 -14.24 -11.21 -45.75
N ALA A 23 -14.92 -10.62 -44.77
CA ALA A 23 -16.26 -10.07 -44.92
C ALA A 23 -16.36 -8.79 -44.10
N ALA A 24 -16.28 -7.65 -44.79
CA ALA A 24 -16.73 -6.37 -44.29
C ALA A 24 -18.24 -6.24 -44.54
N ALA A 25 -19.02 -5.93 -43.50
CA ALA A 25 -20.15 -4.98 -43.54
C ALA A 25 -21.02 -5.08 -42.27
N ALA A 26 -21.63 -3.93 -41.96
CA ALA A 26 -22.76 -3.70 -41.06
C ALA A 26 -22.43 -3.44 -39.59
N SER A 27 -22.24 -2.14 -39.32
CA SER A 27 -22.67 -1.47 -38.10
C SER A 27 -24.06 -1.95 -37.65
N VAL A 28 -24.11 -2.75 -36.60
CA VAL A 28 -25.27 -2.85 -35.71
C VAL A 28 -24.81 -2.34 -34.36
N ALA A 29 -25.20 -1.11 -34.06
CA ALA A 29 -25.26 -0.60 -32.71
C ALA A 29 -26.25 -1.48 -31.92
N GLY A 30 -25.73 -2.49 -31.25
CA GLY A 30 -26.41 -3.17 -30.15
C GLY A 30 -26.10 -2.43 -28.86
N LEU A 31 -26.70 -1.25 -28.66
CA LEU A 31 -26.71 -0.58 -27.37
C LEU A 31 -27.71 -1.29 -26.45
N ALA A 32 -27.40 -2.52 -26.07
CA ALA A 32 -27.95 -3.12 -24.87
C ALA A 32 -27.07 -2.62 -23.71
N GLY A 33 -27.64 -1.78 -22.85
CA GLY A 33 -26.93 -0.99 -21.86
C GLY A 33 -26.02 -1.81 -20.96
N CYS A 34 -24.71 -1.70 -21.18
CA CYS A 34 -23.81 -1.56 -20.06
C CYS A 34 -23.91 -0.10 -19.64
N MET A 35 -24.48 0.19 -18.46
CA MET A 35 -23.90 1.25 -17.63
C MET A 35 -22.51 0.74 -17.25
N GLY A 36 -21.59 0.78 -18.21
CA GLY A 36 -20.17 0.62 -17.96
C GLY A 36 -19.75 1.88 -17.27
N GLY A 37 -19.85 1.90 -15.94
CA GLY A 37 -18.95 2.74 -15.17
C GLY A 37 -17.56 2.40 -15.66
N ALA A 38 -16.82 3.38 -16.15
CA ALA A 38 -15.39 3.18 -16.32
C ALA A 38 -14.88 2.68 -14.96
N GLU A 39 -14.32 1.47 -14.93
CA GLU A 39 -13.66 1.00 -13.71
C GLU A 39 -12.65 2.07 -13.33
N ALA A 40 -12.71 2.53 -12.08
CA ALA A 40 -11.79 3.55 -11.61
C ALA A 40 -10.37 3.02 -11.82
N ALA A 41 -9.53 3.81 -12.48
CA ALA A 41 -8.15 3.43 -12.70
C ALA A 41 -7.49 3.20 -11.33
N THR A 42 -6.74 2.11 -11.17
CA THR A 42 -6.10 1.74 -9.90
C THR A 42 -4.57 1.77 -10.00
N GLY A 43 -3.94 1.89 -8.83
CA GLY A 43 -2.51 1.68 -8.64
C GLY A 43 -2.24 0.86 -7.39
N THR A 44 -0.99 0.44 -7.18
CA THR A 44 -0.62 -0.41 -6.05
C THR A 44 -0.03 0.43 -4.91
N LEU A 45 -0.62 0.33 -3.71
CA LEU A 45 0.00 0.79 -2.47
C LEU A 45 0.73 -0.39 -1.81
N ALA A 46 2.02 -0.24 -1.54
CA ALA A 46 2.81 -1.14 -0.73
C ALA A 46 3.14 -0.46 0.62
N THR A 47 2.54 -0.96 1.69
CA THR A 47 2.71 -0.40 3.04
C THR A 47 3.85 -1.12 3.77
N ARG A 48 4.83 -0.34 4.20
CA ARG A 48 5.99 -0.79 4.97
C ARG A 48 6.04 -0.11 6.33
N VAL A 49 6.74 -0.75 7.27
CA VAL A 49 7.01 -0.18 8.60
C VAL A 49 8.51 -0.19 8.90
N SER A 50 8.97 0.82 9.63
CA SER A 50 10.34 0.96 10.13
C SER A 50 10.33 1.57 11.54
N ASP A 51 11.48 1.51 12.20
CA ASP A 51 11.71 2.19 13.47
C ASP A 51 12.98 3.06 13.40
N GLN A 52 12.81 4.34 13.69
CA GLN A 52 13.90 5.29 13.88
C GLN A 52 14.13 5.56 15.36
N PRO A 53 15.33 6.05 15.74
CA PRO A 53 15.77 6.00 17.13
C PRO A 53 14.83 6.78 18.06
N GLY A 54 14.13 6.02 18.90
CA GLY A 54 13.44 6.48 20.11
C GLY A 54 13.99 5.77 21.34
N ASP A 55 13.10 5.21 22.16
CA ASP A 55 13.47 4.39 23.32
C ASP A 55 13.49 2.88 22.97
N ILE A 56 13.50 2.52 21.67
CA ILE A 56 13.56 1.14 21.21
C ILE A 56 14.78 0.37 21.75
N GLY A 57 15.85 1.09 22.11
CA GLY A 57 17.06 0.50 22.70
C GLY A 57 16.86 -0.09 24.11
N ASP A 58 15.72 0.19 24.75
CA ASP A 58 15.34 -0.41 26.03
C ASP A 58 14.81 -1.86 25.85
N PHE A 59 14.58 -2.32 24.61
CA PHE A 59 13.91 -3.58 24.30
C PHE A 59 14.86 -4.66 23.79
N GLU A 60 14.61 -5.90 24.20
CA GLU A 60 15.12 -7.11 23.56
C GLU A 60 14.27 -7.47 22.34
N SER A 61 12.94 -7.31 22.44
CA SER A 61 11.98 -7.46 21.35
C SER A 61 10.82 -6.49 21.51
N CYS A 62 10.29 -6.01 20.39
CA CYS A 62 9.07 -5.19 20.37
C CYS A 62 8.26 -5.56 19.12
N VAL A 63 7.47 -6.63 19.24
CA VAL A 63 6.66 -7.17 18.15
C VAL A 63 5.33 -6.45 18.12
N VAL A 64 5.03 -5.82 16.99
CA VAL A 64 3.74 -5.17 16.73
C VAL A 64 2.90 -6.00 15.78
N THR A 65 1.61 -6.17 16.10
CA THR A 65 0.64 -6.87 15.26
C THR A 65 -0.26 -5.86 14.56
N ILE A 66 -0.30 -5.92 13.22
CA ILE A 66 -1.03 -4.99 12.37
C ILE A 66 -2.10 -5.75 11.60
N ALA A 67 -3.37 -5.34 11.70
CA ALA A 67 -4.50 -6.02 11.04
C ALA A 67 -4.93 -5.36 9.72
N GLY A 68 -4.62 -4.08 9.54
CA GLY A 68 -5.11 -3.30 8.42
C GLY A 68 -4.65 -1.86 8.49
N TYR A 69 -5.23 -1.03 7.63
CA TYR A 69 -4.98 0.40 7.64
C TYR A 69 -6.14 1.20 7.05
N TRP A 70 -6.25 2.46 7.47
CA TRP A 70 -7.11 3.43 6.81
C TRP A 70 -6.31 4.35 5.91
N VAL A 71 -6.92 4.74 4.79
CA VAL A 71 -6.45 5.82 3.92
C VAL A 71 -7.56 6.84 3.72
N LYS A 72 -7.23 8.12 3.58
CA LYS A 72 -8.22 9.16 3.28
C LYS A 72 -7.87 9.80 1.93
N PRO A 73 -8.70 9.62 0.88
CA PRO A 73 -8.56 10.41 -0.34
C PRO A 73 -8.65 11.90 -0.02
N GLU A 74 -7.82 12.72 -0.68
CA GLU A 74 -8.01 14.17 -0.68
C GLU A 74 -9.20 14.48 -1.60
N SER A 75 -10.33 14.84 -1.00
CA SER A 75 -11.43 15.45 -1.75
C SER A 75 -11.04 16.90 -2.07
N ASP A 76 -11.37 17.39 -3.27
CA ASP A 76 -11.11 18.78 -3.72
C ASP A 76 -11.85 19.87 -2.89
N GLU A 77 -12.52 19.51 -1.81
CA GLU A 77 -13.18 20.44 -0.90
C GLU A 77 -12.13 20.94 0.12
N GLU A 78 -11.65 22.15 -0.13
CA GLU A 78 -10.70 22.94 0.65
C GLU A 78 -10.81 22.73 2.18
N SER A 79 -9.74 22.23 2.81
CA SER A 79 -9.64 22.06 4.26
C SER A 79 -9.50 23.41 4.97
N ASP A 80 -10.59 23.98 5.49
CA ASP A 80 -10.52 25.11 6.43
C ASP A 80 -10.28 24.60 7.86
N ALA A 81 -9.01 24.33 8.17
CA ALA A 81 -8.59 24.07 9.54
C ALA A 81 -8.36 25.39 10.29
N THR A 82 -9.43 26.12 10.61
CA THR A 82 -9.35 27.25 11.54
C THR A 82 -9.82 26.82 12.93
N ALA A 83 -8.86 26.44 13.78
CA ALA A 83 -9.10 26.23 15.21
C ALA A 83 -9.59 27.54 15.86
N THR A 84 -10.88 27.61 16.19
CA THR A 84 -11.40 28.59 17.14
C THR A 84 -12.23 27.84 18.18
N GLU A 85 -11.69 27.74 19.39
CA GLU A 85 -12.47 27.29 20.54
C GLU A 85 -13.56 28.33 20.82
N THR A 86 -14.83 27.93 20.72
CA THR A 86 -15.93 28.68 21.32
C THR A 86 -16.99 27.68 21.75
N GLU A 87 -17.14 27.51 23.06
CA GLU A 87 -18.24 26.76 23.64
C GLU A 87 -19.56 27.44 23.29
N SER A 88 -20.47 26.73 22.62
CA SER A 88 -21.89 27.07 22.63
C SER A 88 -22.74 25.85 22.30
N ASP A 89 -23.47 25.43 23.32
CA ASP A 89 -24.59 24.49 23.34
C ASP A 89 -25.69 24.88 22.32
N SER A 90 -25.95 24.03 21.33
CA SER A 90 -27.28 23.83 20.74
C SER A 90 -27.33 22.76 19.64
N GLU A 91 -28.16 21.77 19.91
CA GLU A 91 -29.04 21.01 19.00
C GLU A 91 -28.41 20.19 17.85
N SER A 92 -28.54 18.86 18.00
CA SER A 92 -28.32 17.82 17.00
C SER A 92 -28.68 18.25 15.58
N THR A 93 -27.64 18.51 14.80
CA THR A 93 -27.63 18.28 13.36
C THR A 93 -26.60 17.19 13.12
N GLU A 94 -27.03 16.05 12.60
CA GLU A 94 -26.13 14.96 12.20
C GLU A 94 -25.30 15.44 11.00
N THR A 95 -24.23 16.18 11.30
CA THR A 95 -23.12 16.36 10.38
C THR A 95 -22.47 15.00 10.19
N PRO A 96 -22.28 14.49 8.95
CA PRO A 96 -21.42 13.33 8.76
C PRO A 96 -20.07 13.69 9.36
N ASP A 97 -19.62 12.88 10.31
CA ASP A 97 -18.39 13.08 11.04
C ASP A 97 -17.25 13.12 10.01
N GLU A 98 -16.33 14.11 10.04
CA GLU A 98 -15.25 14.19 9.04
C GLU A 98 -14.26 13.00 9.08
N SER A 99 -14.48 12.03 9.99
CA SER A 99 -13.89 10.69 9.99
C SER A 99 -14.61 9.65 9.10
N ASP A 100 -15.74 9.97 8.48
CA ASP A 100 -16.51 9.11 7.54
C ASP A 100 -15.88 8.97 6.15
N ALA A 101 -14.91 9.83 5.78
CA ALA A 101 -14.32 9.81 4.44
C ALA A 101 -13.12 8.86 4.27
N ARG A 102 -12.61 8.26 5.36
CA ARG A 102 -11.48 7.32 5.27
C ARG A 102 -11.97 5.91 4.93
N GLN A 103 -11.21 5.23 4.10
CA GLN A 103 -11.47 3.86 3.64
C GLN A 103 -10.59 2.90 4.42
N TYR A 104 -11.17 1.83 4.97
CA TYR A 104 -10.43 0.77 5.67
C TYR A 104 -10.06 -0.35 4.71
N HIS A 105 -8.81 -0.78 4.78
CA HIS A 105 -8.28 -1.94 4.07
C HIS A 105 -7.75 -2.95 5.08
N GLU A 106 -8.46 -4.06 5.20
CA GLU A 106 -8.03 -5.21 5.99
C GLU A 106 -6.94 -5.98 5.24
N LEU A 107 -5.94 -6.49 5.98
CA LEU A 107 -4.94 -7.39 5.42
C LEU A 107 -5.51 -8.80 5.29
N GLU A 108 -4.94 -9.61 4.39
CA GLU A 108 -5.33 -11.03 4.25
C GLU A 108 -5.21 -11.80 5.57
N SER A 109 -4.22 -11.44 6.38
CA SER A 109 -4.07 -11.85 7.77
C SER A 109 -3.25 -10.80 8.54
N PRO A 110 -3.40 -10.71 9.88
CA PRO A 110 -2.54 -9.83 10.67
C PRO A 110 -1.06 -10.12 10.42
N GLN A 111 -0.26 -9.06 10.30
CA GLN A 111 1.19 -9.16 10.12
C GLN A 111 1.91 -8.72 11.38
N GLU A 112 3.03 -9.37 11.65
CA GLU A 112 3.90 -9.08 12.79
C GLU A 112 5.22 -8.49 12.32
N ALA A 113 5.71 -7.51 13.06
CA ALA A 113 6.99 -6.87 12.81
C ALA A 113 7.71 -6.59 14.14
N ASP A 114 8.92 -7.08 14.31
CA ASP A 114 9.76 -6.73 15.47
C ASP A 114 10.52 -5.43 15.18
N LEU A 115 10.13 -4.35 15.86
CA LEU A 115 10.73 -3.02 15.66
C LEU A 115 12.23 -3.00 15.98
N VAL A 116 12.71 -3.89 16.87
CA VAL A 116 14.14 -3.99 17.17
C VAL A 116 14.95 -4.43 15.93
N GLU A 117 14.35 -5.22 15.04
CA GLU A 117 14.97 -5.67 13.79
C GLU A 117 14.87 -4.65 12.65
N LEU A 118 14.05 -3.61 12.81
CA LEU A 118 13.71 -2.63 11.78
C LEU A 118 14.40 -1.27 11.96
N GLN A 119 15.48 -1.24 12.73
CA GLN A 119 16.25 -0.02 12.96
C GLN A 119 17.09 0.39 11.75
N GLY A 120 17.23 1.70 11.58
CA GLY A 120 18.04 2.33 10.52
C GLY A 120 17.37 2.23 9.16
N ASP A 121 18.09 1.79 8.13
CA ASP A 121 17.55 1.69 6.76
C ASP A 121 16.66 0.45 6.53
N ARG A 122 16.31 -0.29 7.59
CA ARG A 122 15.53 -1.54 7.50
C ARG A 122 14.04 -1.25 7.56
N SER A 123 13.25 -2.04 6.83
CA SER A 123 11.79 -1.98 6.90
C SER A 123 11.16 -3.33 6.56
N ALA A 124 9.99 -3.59 7.13
CA ALA A 124 9.16 -4.76 6.84
C ALA A 124 7.97 -4.40 5.94
N LEU A 125 7.63 -5.27 5.00
CA LEU A 125 6.39 -5.15 4.21
C LEU A 125 5.23 -5.71 5.02
N ILE A 126 4.18 -4.91 5.19
CA ILE A 126 2.95 -5.30 5.91
C ILE A 126 1.87 -5.74 4.93
N GLY A 127 1.79 -5.11 3.75
CA GLY A 127 0.82 -5.53 2.76
C GLY A 127 0.86 -4.70 1.50
N GLU A 128 0.17 -5.21 0.50
CA GLU A 128 -0.09 -4.51 -0.75
C GLU A 128 -1.59 -4.47 -0.99
N GLN A 129 -2.09 -3.35 -1.51
CA GLN A 129 -3.49 -3.20 -1.93
C GLN A 129 -3.58 -2.41 -3.22
N GLU A 130 -4.57 -2.74 -4.05
CA GLU A 130 -4.97 -1.91 -5.17
C GLU A 130 -5.93 -0.83 -4.68
N LEU A 131 -5.59 0.42 -4.95
CA LEU A 131 -6.39 1.59 -4.59
C LEU A 131 -6.74 2.37 -5.85
N GLU A 132 -7.85 3.09 -5.82
CA GLU A 132 -8.20 4.05 -6.87
C GLU A 132 -7.10 5.11 -7.02
N THR A 133 -6.86 5.54 -8.24
CA THR A 133 -5.89 6.59 -8.53
C THR A 133 -6.36 7.92 -7.96
N GLY A 134 -5.42 8.68 -7.39
CA GLY A 134 -5.72 9.93 -6.70
C GLY A 134 -4.66 10.28 -5.66
N THR A 135 -4.85 11.43 -5.02
CA THR A 135 -4.02 11.87 -3.90
C THR A 135 -4.71 11.53 -2.59
N TYR A 136 -3.94 11.06 -1.61
CA TYR A 136 -4.40 10.64 -0.30
C TYR A 136 -3.71 11.49 0.77
N ALA A 137 -4.47 11.97 1.75
CA ALA A 137 -4.00 12.88 2.80
C ALA A 137 -3.09 12.20 3.83
N PHE A 138 -3.41 10.96 4.18
CA PHE A 138 -2.73 10.23 5.25
C PHE A 138 -2.97 8.71 5.15
N LEU A 139 -2.14 7.97 5.89
CA LEU A 139 -2.31 6.56 6.22
C LEU A 139 -2.43 6.39 7.73
N GLN A 140 -3.27 5.46 8.20
CA GLN A 140 -3.40 5.08 9.61
C GLN A 140 -3.25 3.58 9.77
N LEU A 141 -2.29 3.09 10.56
CA LEU A 141 -2.11 1.66 10.82
C LEU A 141 -3.04 1.18 11.94
N ASP A 142 -3.74 0.07 11.71
CA ASP A 142 -4.52 -0.64 12.73
C ASP A 142 -3.63 -1.61 13.51
N VAL A 143 -3.06 -1.12 14.60
CA VAL A 143 -2.25 -1.93 15.52
C VAL A 143 -3.17 -2.57 16.54
N THR A 144 -3.28 -3.89 16.50
CA THR A 144 -4.19 -4.67 17.35
C THR A 144 -3.50 -5.29 18.56
N GLY A 145 -2.17 -5.35 18.56
CA GLY A 145 -1.38 -5.90 19.65
C GLY A 145 0.07 -5.42 19.64
N VAL A 146 0.68 -5.40 20.83
CA VAL A 146 2.12 -5.21 21.00
C VAL A 146 2.61 -6.17 22.08
N GLU A 147 3.58 -7.01 21.73
CA GLU A 147 4.27 -7.92 22.65
C GLU A 147 5.73 -7.47 22.76
N ALA A 148 6.15 -7.07 23.96
CA ALA A 148 7.44 -6.40 24.12
C ALA A 148 8.18 -6.89 25.37
N THR A 149 9.46 -7.21 25.18
CA THR A 149 10.38 -7.65 26.22
C THR A 149 11.50 -6.61 26.35
N LEU A 150 11.76 -6.13 27.56
CA LEU A 150 12.87 -5.22 27.85
C LEU A 150 14.22 -5.96 27.81
N ALA A 151 15.31 -5.24 27.60
CA ALA A 151 16.66 -5.79 27.57
C ALA A 151 17.08 -6.48 28.89
N ASP A 152 16.45 -6.14 30.01
CA ASP A 152 16.63 -6.82 31.31
C ASP A 152 15.78 -8.11 31.44
N GLY A 153 15.03 -8.48 30.40
CA GLY A 153 14.19 -9.68 30.31
C GLY A 153 12.79 -9.56 30.91
N GLY A 154 12.37 -8.35 31.31
CA GLY A 154 11.02 -8.10 31.84
C GLY A 154 10.02 -7.68 30.76
N ASP A 155 8.75 -8.04 30.92
CA ASP A 155 7.69 -7.57 30.01
C ASP A 155 7.50 -6.05 30.09
N ALA A 156 7.23 -5.42 28.94
CA ALA A 156 6.90 -4.01 28.85
C ALA A 156 5.44 -3.82 28.41
N THR A 157 4.74 -2.88 29.06
CA THR A 157 3.46 -2.38 28.54
C THR A 157 3.71 -1.29 27.51
N VAL A 158 3.28 -1.52 26.27
CA VAL A 158 3.39 -0.57 25.15
C VAL A 158 2.00 -0.31 24.60
N ASP A 159 1.55 0.95 24.64
CA ASP A 159 0.23 1.35 24.17
C ASP A 159 0.30 2.12 22.83
N THR A 160 -0.84 2.23 22.14
CA THR A 160 -1.05 3.19 21.06
C THR A 160 -1.71 4.49 21.56
N PRO A 161 -1.57 5.62 20.85
CA PRO A 161 -2.17 6.89 21.24
C PRO A 161 -3.69 6.81 21.38
N GLY A 162 -4.20 6.86 22.62
CA GLY A 162 -5.64 6.93 22.89
C GLY A 162 -6.45 5.69 22.46
N ASN A 163 -5.82 4.52 22.32
CA ASN A 163 -6.37 3.33 21.63
C ASN A 163 -6.78 3.60 20.17
N ALA A 164 -6.29 4.70 19.59
CA ALA A 164 -6.53 5.07 18.21
C ALA A 164 -5.41 4.49 17.32
N PRO A 165 -5.69 4.27 16.03
CA PRO A 165 -4.68 3.82 15.09
C PRO A 165 -3.54 4.83 14.92
N LEU A 166 -2.37 4.34 14.53
CA LEU A 166 -1.18 5.17 14.35
C LEU A 166 -1.30 5.96 13.04
N GLN A 167 -1.46 7.29 13.14
CA GLN A 167 -1.66 8.16 11.99
C GLN A 167 -0.37 8.80 11.48
N PHE A 168 -0.17 8.72 10.17
CA PHE A 168 0.95 9.31 9.43
C PHE A 168 0.40 10.35 8.46
N LYS A 169 0.54 11.64 8.79
CA LYS A 169 0.04 12.79 8.00
C LYS A 169 0.91 13.13 6.79
N GLN A 170 1.42 12.10 6.11
CA GLN A 170 2.19 12.24 4.89
C GLN A 170 1.25 11.97 3.72
N SER A 171 1.08 12.96 2.83
CA SER A 171 0.29 12.77 1.62
C SER A 171 1.06 11.92 0.61
N PHE A 172 0.33 11.18 -0.22
CA PHE A 172 0.88 10.32 -1.27
C PHE A 172 -0.09 10.19 -2.44
N ASP A 173 0.42 9.75 -3.58
CA ASP A 173 -0.37 9.54 -4.79
C ASP A 173 -0.45 8.06 -5.12
N ILE A 174 -1.61 7.61 -5.58
CA ILE A 174 -1.78 6.34 -6.27
C ILE A 174 -1.93 6.62 -7.75
N ARG A 175 -1.10 5.95 -8.57
CA ARG A 175 -1.02 6.17 -10.02
C ARG A 175 -1.08 4.83 -10.75
N GLU A 176 -1.65 4.84 -11.94
CA GLU A 176 -1.66 3.66 -12.80
C GLU A 176 -0.25 3.16 -13.06
N ASN A 177 -0.08 1.84 -13.16
CA ASN A 177 1.19 1.18 -13.47
C ASN A 177 2.35 1.65 -12.56
N THR A 178 2.05 2.03 -11.32
CA THR A 178 3.03 2.50 -10.35
C THR A 178 2.76 1.80 -9.02
N ARG A 179 3.84 1.29 -8.41
CA ARG A 179 3.84 0.87 -7.02
C ARG A 179 4.28 2.05 -6.16
N THR A 180 3.34 2.58 -5.39
CA THR A 180 3.60 3.58 -4.36
C THR A 180 4.01 2.84 -3.09
N GLN A 181 5.25 3.01 -2.65
CA GLN A 181 5.74 2.46 -1.40
C GLN A 181 5.65 3.53 -0.31
N PHE A 182 4.82 3.28 0.70
CA PHE A 182 4.68 4.12 1.89
C PHE A 182 5.38 3.42 3.07
N THR A 183 6.46 4.01 3.57
CA THR A 183 7.17 3.50 4.75
C THR A 183 6.78 4.32 5.96
N ALA A 184 5.97 3.73 6.83
CA ALA A 184 5.48 4.31 8.07
C ALA A 184 6.51 4.09 9.20
N ASP A 185 7.07 5.18 9.71
CA ASP A 185 8.08 5.11 10.77
C ASP A 185 7.49 5.46 12.15
N PHE A 186 7.65 4.58 13.13
CA PHE A 186 7.18 4.79 14.48
C PHE A 186 8.04 4.08 15.51
N THR A 187 8.12 4.66 16.71
CA THR A 187 8.99 4.16 17.78
C THR A 187 8.29 4.18 19.14
N PRO A 188 8.57 3.23 20.06
CA PRO A 188 8.13 3.33 21.44
C PRO A 188 8.84 4.48 22.15
N VAL A 189 8.06 5.27 22.90
CA VAL A 189 8.56 6.35 23.76
C VAL A 189 8.12 6.13 25.20
N LYS A 190 9.07 6.14 26.12
CA LYS A 190 8.87 5.87 27.53
C LYS A 190 8.01 6.94 28.19
N ARG A 191 6.98 6.51 28.92
CA ARG A 191 6.06 7.36 29.68
C ARG A 191 6.46 7.39 31.17
N GLY A 192 7.15 8.47 31.55
CA GLY A 192 7.25 8.96 32.94
C GLY A 192 7.32 7.91 34.05
N GLN A 193 6.58 8.12 35.15
CA GLN A 193 6.66 7.30 36.36
C GLN A 193 6.06 5.90 36.22
N SER A 194 5.25 5.63 35.19
CA SER A 194 4.59 4.33 35.01
C SER A 194 5.51 3.26 34.42
N GLY A 195 6.61 3.66 33.76
CA GLY A 195 7.50 2.73 33.07
C GLY A 195 6.90 2.07 31.82
N SER A 196 5.68 2.46 31.42
CA SER A 196 5.06 2.03 30.17
C SER A 196 5.56 2.85 28.99
N TYR A 197 5.33 2.36 27.78
CA TYR A 197 5.73 3.04 26.54
C TYR A 197 4.50 3.40 25.72
N LEU A 198 4.67 4.34 24.82
CA LEU A 198 3.66 4.74 23.84
C LEU A 198 4.28 4.72 22.46
N LEU A 199 3.71 3.96 21.52
CA LEU A 199 4.10 4.05 20.11
C LEU A 199 3.75 5.43 19.57
N LYS A 200 4.72 6.07 18.91
CA LYS A 200 4.54 7.37 18.29
C LYS A 200 5.02 7.37 16.84
N PRO A 201 4.23 7.90 15.90
CA PRO A 201 4.71 8.19 14.56
C PRO A 201 5.91 9.14 14.58
N VAL A 202 6.94 8.85 13.80
CA VAL A 202 8.09 9.71 13.54
C VAL A 202 7.91 10.34 12.15
N ALA A 203 7.13 11.42 12.12
CA ALA A 203 6.68 12.02 10.85
C ALA A 203 7.83 12.43 9.92
N GLN A 204 9.00 12.80 10.46
CA GLN A 204 10.15 13.22 9.65
C GLN A 204 10.83 12.06 8.91
N GLU A 205 10.62 10.84 9.37
CA GLU A 205 11.24 9.63 8.82
C GLU A 205 10.25 8.76 8.04
N THR A 206 8.97 9.13 8.06
CA THR A 206 7.96 8.55 7.17
C THR A 206 8.27 8.96 5.73
N THR A 207 8.40 7.99 4.83
CA THR A 207 8.82 8.23 3.44
C THR A 207 7.84 7.62 2.44
N VAL A 208 7.79 8.23 1.26
CA VAL A 208 7.01 7.74 0.11
C VAL A 208 7.93 7.68 -1.10
N SER A 209 7.93 6.55 -1.79
CA SER A 209 8.65 6.38 -3.05
C SER A 209 7.74 5.75 -4.11
N TYR A 210 8.09 5.94 -5.38
CA TYR A 210 7.27 5.53 -6.52
C TYR A 210 8.11 4.70 -7.47
N GLU A 211 7.68 3.48 -7.73
CA GLU A 211 8.31 2.55 -8.67
C GLU A 211 7.37 2.32 -9.86
N SER A 212 7.83 2.62 -11.07
CA SER A 212 7.08 2.31 -12.29
C SER A 212 7.07 0.81 -12.53
N ILE A 213 5.89 0.25 -12.75
CA ILE A 213 5.69 -1.14 -13.09
C ILE A 213 5.61 -1.21 -14.62
N GLU A 214 6.68 -1.66 -15.27
CA GLU A 214 6.64 -1.82 -16.72
C GLU A 214 5.62 -2.90 -17.08
N ALA A 215 4.56 -2.51 -17.79
CA ALA A 215 3.64 -3.47 -18.36
C ALA A 215 4.43 -4.33 -19.36
N THR A 216 4.60 -5.62 -19.06
CA THR A 216 5.15 -6.59 -20.00
C THR A 216 4.28 -6.60 -21.26
N SER A 217 4.67 -5.80 -22.25
CA SER A 217 4.07 -5.82 -23.57
C SER A 217 4.41 -7.19 -24.15
N THR A 218 3.44 -8.09 -24.20
CA THR A 218 3.54 -9.31 -25.00
C THR A 218 3.58 -8.88 -26.47
N GLY A 219 4.78 -8.53 -26.93
CA GLY A 219 5.04 -8.03 -28.26
C GLY A 219 4.63 -9.05 -29.32
N THR A 220 3.50 -8.80 -29.98
CA THR A 220 3.22 -9.35 -31.31
C THR A 220 4.18 -8.67 -32.27
N ALA A 221 5.31 -9.34 -32.56
CA ALA A 221 6.24 -8.93 -33.60
C ALA A 221 5.54 -9.01 -34.96
N ASN A 222 5.14 -7.86 -35.50
CA ASN A 222 4.69 -7.72 -36.87
C ASN A 222 5.91 -7.54 -37.77
N GLU A 223 6.50 -8.65 -38.24
CA GLU A 223 7.60 -8.62 -39.20
C GLU A 223 7.05 -8.26 -40.59
N THR A 224 7.27 -7.00 -40.98
CA THR A 224 7.03 -6.48 -42.32
C THR A 224 8.30 -6.63 -43.14
N ALA A 225 8.26 -7.43 -44.20
CA ALA A 225 9.19 -7.40 -45.33
C ALA A 225 8.31 -7.58 -46.59
N THR A 226 7.96 -6.55 -47.37
CA THR A 226 8.75 -5.73 -48.31
C THR A 226 9.55 -6.55 -49.32
N SER A 227 9.13 -6.40 -50.59
CA SER A 227 9.83 -6.68 -51.86
C SER A 227 9.99 -8.15 -52.26
N GLU A 228 9.81 -8.59 -53.51
CA GLU A 228 9.69 -7.95 -54.84
C GLU A 228 8.93 -8.90 -55.79
#